data_AF-A0A1E3PBM0-F1
#
_entry.id   AF-A0A1E3PBM0-F1
#
_cell.length_a   1.000
_cell.length_b   1.000
_cell.length_c   1.000
_cell.angle_alpha   90.00
_cell.angle_beta   90.00
_cell.angle_gamma   90.00
#
_symmetry.space_group_name_H-M   'P 1'
#
loop_
_entity.id
_entity.type
_entity.pdbx_description
1 polymer ?
#
loop_
_entity_poly.entity_id
_entity_poly.type
_entity_poly.pdbx_seq_one_letter_code
_entity_poly.pdbx_strand_id
1 'polypeptide(L)' 'MPVCTHQDRESLEKSYHHNPTRESQKSFKTKQKLAKAANQNRPLPQWIRLRTDNKIRYNAKRRHWRRTKLNI' A
#
# COMPACT_ATOMS: atom_id res chain seq x y z
N MET A 1 -0.79 -19.29 -33.31
CA MET A 1 -0.69 -18.91 -31.88
C MET A 1 0.72 -18.35 -31.67
N PRO A 2 0.90 -17.08 -31.30
CA PRO A 2 2.24 -16.53 -31.12
C PRO A 2 2.89 -17.21 -29.91
N VAL A 3 4.05 -17.82 -30.13
CA VAL A 3 4.86 -18.48 -29.10
C VAL A 3 5.61 -17.38 -28.34
N CYS A 4 5.41 -17.32 -27.02
CA CYS A 4 6.15 -16.43 -26.12
C CYS A 4 7.66 -16.64 -26.34
N THR A 5 8.37 -15.60 -26.78
CA THR A 5 9.80 -15.71 -27.08
C THR A 5 10.59 -15.80 -25.78
N HIS A 6 11.73 -16.50 -25.79
CA HIS A 6 12.55 -16.70 -24.58
C HIS A 6 12.96 -15.36 -23.93
N GLN A 7 13.12 -14.31 -24.74
CA GLN A 7 13.37 -12.93 -24.29
C GLN A 7 12.23 -12.30 -23.45
N ASP A 8 10.97 -12.67 -23.68
CA ASP A 8 9.82 -12.12 -22.94
C ASP A 8 9.73 -12.70 -21.52
N ARG A 9 10.24 -13.93 -21.32
CA ARG A 9 10.28 -14.60 -20.01
C ARG A 9 11.35 -13.98 -19.08
N GLU A 10 12.54 -13.69 -19.61
CA GLU A 10 13.61 -13.01 -18.86
C GLU A 10 13.21 -11.59 -18.42
N SER A 11 12.46 -10.87 -19.25
CA SER A 11 11.99 -9.52 -18.93
C SER A 11 10.97 -9.50 -17.79
N LEU A 12 10.15 -10.56 -17.68
CA LEU A 12 9.22 -10.73 -16.55
C LEU A 12 9.95 -11.15 -15.27
N GLU A 13 10.98 -11.99 -15.34
CA GLU A 13 11.76 -12.42 -14.15
C GLU A 13 12.52 -11.27 -13.49
N LYS A 14 13.05 -10.31 -14.26
CA LYS A 14 13.77 -9.13 -13.74
C LYS A 14 12.89 -8.17 -12.93
N SER A 15 11.57 -8.29 -12.99
CA SER A 15 10.63 -7.47 -12.21
C SER A 15 10.37 -7.98 -10.78
N TYR A 16 10.79 -9.21 -10.45
CA TYR A 16 10.50 -9.88 -9.18
C TYR A 16 11.69 -9.99 -8.21
N HIS A 17 12.85 -9.42 -8.53
CA HIS A 17 13.98 -9.36 -7.59
C HIS A 17 13.76 -8.26 -6.52
N HIS A 18 12.73 -8.41 -5.71
CA HIS A 18 12.69 -7.82 -4.38
C HIS A 18 13.64 -8.63 -3.50
N ASN A 19 14.84 -8.08 -3.24
CA ASN A 19 15.81 -8.67 -2.33
C ASN A 19 15.24 -8.60 -0.88
N PRO A 20 14.80 -9.70 -0.27
CA PRO A 20 13.98 -9.66 0.96
C PRO A 20 14.79 -9.42 2.24
N THR A 21 16.09 -9.12 2.14
CA THR A 21 17.01 -9.38 3.25
C THR A 21 17.26 -8.21 4.21
N ARG A 22 16.56 -7.08 4.11
CA ARG A 22 16.57 -6.06 5.19
C ARG A 22 15.22 -5.38 5.43
N GLU A 23 14.11 -6.13 5.41
CA GLU A 23 12.85 -5.57 5.91
C GLU A 23 12.94 -5.10 7.38
N SER A 24 13.81 -5.70 8.19
CA SER A 24 14.00 -5.32 9.60
C SER A 24 14.79 -4.01 9.77
N GLN A 25 15.79 -3.75 8.91
CA GLN A 25 16.71 -2.61 9.05
C GLN A 25 16.23 -1.41 8.21
N LYS A 26 15.25 -0.66 8.74
CA LYS A 26 14.70 0.55 8.10
C LYS A 26 15.29 1.83 8.69
N SER A 27 15.50 2.83 7.83
CA SER A 27 15.82 4.20 8.27
C SER A 27 14.70 4.80 9.12
N PHE A 28 15.01 5.79 9.96
CA PHE A 28 14.01 6.48 10.77
C PHE A 28 12.92 7.15 9.91
N LYS A 29 13.30 7.77 8.80
CA LYS A 29 12.36 8.40 7.85
C LYS A 29 11.34 7.39 7.31
N THR A 30 11.80 6.19 6.92
CA THR A 30 10.91 5.13 6.45
C THR A 30 10.00 4.64 7.58
N LYS A 31 10.52 4.46 8.79
CA LYS A 31 9.71 4.08 9.98
C LYS A 31 8.61 5.11 10.27
N GLN A 32 8.92 6.40 10.22
CA GLN A 32 7.95 7.47 10.44
C GLN A 32 6.83 7.46 9.39
N LYS A 33 7.18 7.27 8.11
CA LYS A 33 6.18 7.15 7.03
C LYS A 33 5.28 5.93 7.22
N LEU A 34 5.85 4.79 7.60
CA LEU A 34 5.08 3.56 7.88
C LEU A 34 4.15 3.74 9.07
N ALA A 35 4.62 4.34 10.17
CA ALA A 35 3.80 4.65 11.33
C ALA A 35 2.63 5.58 10.99
N LYS A 36 2.89 6.62 10.19
CA LYS A 36 1.84 7.53 9.72
C LYS A 36 0.81 6.82 8.85
N ALA A 37 1.25 5.98 7.92
CA ALA A 37 0.37 5.21 7.05
C ALA A 37 -0.49 4.21 7.83
N ALA A 38 0.06 3.57 8.87
CA ALA A 38 -0.70 2.72 9.78
C ALA A 38 -1.77 3.53 10.53
N ASN A 39 -1.40 4.68 11.10
CA ASN A 39 -2.32 5.55 11.85
C ASN A 39 -3.45 6.13 10.99
N GLN A 40 -3.20 6.41 9.71
CA GLN A 40 -4.22 6.90 8.76
C GLN A 40 -5.21 5.81 8.35
N ASN A 41 -4.84 4.53 8.47
CA ASN A 41 -5.64 3.39 7.99
C ASN A 41 -6.77 2.96 8.94
N ARG A 42 -7.42 3.93 9.57
CA ARG A 42 -8.49 3.73 10.56
C ARG A 42 -9.88 4.02 9.98
N PRO A 43 -10.95 3.37 10.49
CA PRO A 43 -12.32 3.69 10.11
C PRO A 43 -12.72 5.10 10.56
N LEU A 44 -13.76 5.65 9.94
CA LEU A 44 -14.34 6.92 10.32
C LEU A 44 -15.00 6.80 11.72
N PRO A 45 -14.70 7.69 12.68
CA PRO A 45 -15.37 7.72 13.98
C PRO A 45 -16.89 7.90 13.89
N GLN A 46 -17.64 7.22 14.76
CA GLN A 46 -19.10 7.22 14.70
C GLN A 46 -19.72 8.60 14.97
N TRP A 47 -19.22 9.35 15.95
CA TRP A 47 -19.74 10.67 16.28
C TRP A 47 -19.65 11.66 15.10
N ILE A 48 -18.68 11.48 14.20
CA ILE A 48 -18.57 12.31 12.98
C ILE A 48 -19.78 12.06 12.08
N ARG A 49 -20.25 10.82 11.94
CA ARG A 49 -21.45 10.49 11.15
C ARG A 49 -22.73 11.11 11.70
N LEU A 50 -22.75 11.40 13.00
CA LEU A 50 -23.89 12.00 13.69
C LEU A 50 -23.88 13.53 13.64
N ARG A 51 -22.83 14.16 13.09
CA ARG A 51 -22.80 15.62 12.90
C ARG A 51 -23.79 16.03 11.81
N THR A 52 -24.51 17.13 12.05
CA THR A 52 -25.40 17.77 11.08
C THR A 52 -24.63 18.13 9.81
N ASP A 53 -25.30 18.04 8.66
CA ASP A 53 -24.79 18.32 7.30
C ASP A 53 -23.53 17.54 6.90
N ASN A 54 -23.26 16.41 7.55
CA ASN A 54 -22.13 15.58 7.19
C ASN A 54 -22.45 14.65 6.00
N LYS A 55 -21.79 14.89 4.86
CA LYS A 55 -21.85 14.04 3.66
C LYS A 55 -20.91 12.82 3.72
N ILE A 56 -19.95 12.80 4.64
CA ILE A 56 -18.89 11.78 4.72
C ILE A 56 -19.40 10.55 5.49
N ARG A 57 -19.47 9.39 4.82
CA ARG A 57 -19.96 8.12 5.41
C ARG A 57 -18.85 7.13 5.79
N TYR A 58 -17.78 7.09 5.00
CA TYR A 58 -16.65 6.18 5.19
C TYR A 58 -15.32 6.86 4.81
N ASN A 59 -14.20 6.26 5.23
CA ASN A 59 -12.86 6.73 4.85
C ASN A 59 -12.50 6.19 3.46
N ALA A 60 -12.69 6.99 2.43
CA ALA A 60 -12.39 6.62 1.04
C ALA A 60 -10.90 6.35 0.78
N LYS A 61 -10.00 6.90 1.60
CA LYS A 61 -8.54 6.73 1.45
C LYS A 61 -7.98 5.59 2.32
N ARG A 62 -8.85 4.78 2.92
CA ARG A 62 -8.43 3.60 3.69
C ARG A 62 -7.79 2.57 2.75
N ARG A 63 -6.77 1.86 3.24
CA ARG A 63 -5.91 1.01 2.40
C ARG A 63 -5.86 -0.43 2.90
N HIS A 64 -5.90 -1.40 1.99
CA HIS A 64 -5.58 -2.80 2.31
C HIS A 64 -4.21 -3.19 1.75
N TRP A 65 -3.34 -3.75 2.58
CA TRP A 65 -1.94 -4.01 2.24
C TRP A 65 -1.71 -5.05 1.13
N ARG A 66 -2.67 -5.97 0.93
CA ARG A 66 -2.62 -6.92 -0.19
C ARG A 66 -3.08 -6.30 -1.51
N ARG A 67 -3.96 -5.29 -1.48
CA ARG A 67 -4.57 -4.70 -2.69
C ARG A 67 -3.74 -3.56 -3.25
N THR A 68 -3.20 -2.70 -2.39
CA THR A 68 -2.40 -1.53 -2.81
C THR A 68 -1.13 -1.38 -1.98
N LYS A 69 -0.01 -1.25 -2.67
CA LYS A 69 1.33 -1.09 -2.08
C LYS A 69 1.61 0.38 -1.74
N LEU A 70 2.52 0.58 -0.79
CA LEU A 70 2.99 1.91 -0.45
C LEU A 70 4.21 2.20 -1.33
N ASN A 71 4.19 3.34 -2.01
CA ASN A 71 5.30 3.79 -2.87
C ASN A 71 6.28 4.60 -2.01
N ILE A 72 7.11 3.91 -1.24
CA ILE A 72 8.05 4.53 -0.27
C ILE A 72 9.46 4.00 -0.41
#